data_AF-A0A1F2ZJV4-F1
#
_entry.id   AF-A0A1F2ZJV4-F1
#
_cell.length_a   1.000
_cell.length_b   1.000
_cell.length_c   1.000
_cell.angle_alpha   90.00
_cell.angle_beta   90.00
_cell.angle_gamma   90.00
#
_symmetry.space_group_name_H-M   'P 1'
#
loop_
_entity.id
_entity.type
_entity.pdbx_description
1 polymer ?
#
loop_
_entity_poly.entity_id
_entity_poly.type
_entity_poly.pdbx_seq_one_letter_code
_entity_poly.pdbx_strand_id
1 'polypeptide(L)'
;MIILNNISLSELKKMMPNFFGDLVKAVVDIDRQLVALDAQLHVDLEELLLEEGSKQKDLWGINLYPDLFGTDNFIEFDSMINIRPSHNNNSRNVEDEETRKQIITIISKSVQQ
;
A
#
# COMPACT_ATOMS: atom_id res chain seq x y z
N MET A 1 -1.78 9.72 -9.21
CA MET A 1 -2.60 8.82 -8.38
C MET A 1 -3.41 7.90 -9.27
N ILE A 2 -3.29 6.58 -9.08
CA ILE A 2 -3.98 5.57 -9.88
C ILE A 2 -4.44 4.45 -8.95
N ILE A 3 -5.63 3.89 -9.20
CA ILE A 3 -6.12 2.66 -8.58
C ILE A 3 -6.00 1.53 -9.59
N LEU A 4 -5.33 0.45 -9.20
CA LEU A 4 -5.01 -0.65 -10.09
C LEU A 4 -5.29 -2.00 -9.41
N ASN A 5 -5.61 -2.98 -10.26
CA ASN A 5 -5.62 -4.39 -9.89
C ASN A 5 -4.26 -5.04 -10.13
N ASN A 6 -3.53 -4.58 -11.15
CA ASN A 6 -2.21 -5.05 -11.52
C ASN A 6 -1.29 -3.89 -11.97
N ILE A 7 0.02 -4.07 -11.79
CA ILE A 7 1.07 -3.16 -12.23
C ILE A 7 2.34 -3.98 -12.49
N SER A 8 3.09 -3.65 -13.56
CA SER A 8 4.40 -4.28 -13.77
C SER A 8 5.45 -3.67 -12.83
N LEU A 9 6.46 -4.46 -12.46
CA LEU A 9 7.59 -3.98 -11.68
C LEU A 9 8.31 -2.82 -12.40
N SER A 10 8.34 -2.86 -13.73
CA SER A 10 8.92 -1.80 -14.55
C SER A 10 8.16 -0.47 -14.43
N GLU A 11 6.83 -0.51 -14.33
CA GLU A 11 5.99 0.67 -14.11
C GLU A 11 6.15 1.18 -12.68
N LEU A 12 6.18 0.29 -11.69
CA LEU A 12 6.41 0.64 -10.30
C LEU A 12 7.78 1.35 -10.12
N LYS A 13 8.83 0.85 -10.80
CA LYS A 13 10.15 1.50 -10.81
C LYS A 13 10.14 2.88 -11.45
N LYS A 14 9.32 3.12 -12.47
CA LYS A 14 9.16 4.45 -13.09
C LYS A 14 8.46 5.45 -12.16
N MET A 15 7.76 4.99 -11.13
CA MET A 15 7.08 5.84 -10.15
C MET A 15 8.00 6.27 -8.99
N MET A 16 9.11 5.55 -8.73
CA MET A 16 10.08 5.88 -7.67
C MET A 16 10.65 7.31 -7.74
N PRO A 17 11.07 7.84 -8.91
CA PRO A 17 11.71 9.16 -9.01
C PRO A 17 10.79 10.32 -8.62
N ASN A 18 9.47 10.12 -8.62
CA ASN A 18 8.50 11.20 -8.50
C ASN A 18 8.24 11.64 -7.05
N PHE A 19 8.66 10.85 -6.04
CA PHE A 19 8.25 11.11 -4.66
C PHE A 19 9.39 11.02 -3.65
N PHE A 20 10.03 9.86 -3.46
CA PHE A 20 11.02 9.66 -2.38
C PHE A 20 12.03 8.53 -2.70
N GLY A 21 13.07 8.83 -3.47
CA GLY A 21 14.22 7.92 -3.64
C GLY A 21 13.83 6.52 -4.09
N ASP A 22 14.06 5.52 -3.24
CA ASP A 22 14.02 4.09 -3.58
C ASP A 22 12.66 3.40 -3.28
N LEU A 23 11.61 4.17 -2.94
CA LEU A 23 10.31 3.62 -2.54
C LEU A 23 9.11 4.25 -3.25
N VAL A 24 8.02 3.50 -3.30
CA VAL A 24 6.69 3.93 -3.76
C VAL A 24 5.70 3.75 -2.62
N LYS A 25 4.98 4.81 -2.26
CA LYS A 25 3.89 4.73 -1.28
C LYS A 25 2.65 4.11 -1.91
N ALA A 26 1.98 3.24 -1.15
CA ALA A 26 0.75 2.59 -1.59
C ALA A 26 -0.26 2.54 -0.45
N VAL A 27 -1.56 2.50 -0.81
CA VAL A 27 -2.64 2.14 0.11
C VAL A 27 -3.40 0.96 -0.48
N VAL A 28 -3.65 -0.04 0.36
CA VAL A 28 -4.30 -1.29 -0.02
C VAL A 28 -5.67 -1.36 0.63
N ASP A 29 -6.69 -1.65 -0.17
CA ASP A 29 -8.00 -2.05 0.30
C ASP A 29 -8.06 -3.58 0.40
N ILE A 30 -8.16 -4.11 1.63
CA ILE A 30 -8.17 -5.56 1.87
C ILE A 30 -9.54 -6.22 1.56
N ASP A 31 -10.64 -5.46 1.62
CA ASP A 31 -12.00 -5.95 1.31
C ASP A 31 -12.20 -6.06 -0.20
N ARG A 32 -11.81 -5.01 -0.94
CA ARG A 32 -11.99 -4.90 -2.38
C ARG A 32 -10.79 -5.37 -3.20
N GLN A 33 -9.65 -5.64 -2.56
CA GLN A 33 -8.39 -6.05 -3.20
C GLN A 33 -7.86 -5.02 -4.21
N LEU A 34 -8.02 -3.73 -3.88
CA LEU A 34 -7.54 -2.61 -4.70
C LEU A 34 -6.23 -2.06 -4.14
N VAL A 35 -5.37 -1.54 -5.02
CA VAL A 35 -4.14 -0.87 -4.64
C VAL A 35 -4.12 0.52 -5.25
N ALA A 36 -4.02 1.54 -4.42
CA ALA A 36 -3.78 2.92 -4.83
C ALA A 36 -2.29 3.26 -4.75
N LEU A 37 -1.75 3.89 -5.79
CA LEU A 37 -0.34 4.24 -5.94
C LEU A 37 -0.20 5.67 -6.49
N ASP A 38 1.06 6.13 -6.60
CA ASP A 38 1.44 7.36 -7.31
C ASP A 38 0.93 8.64 -6.62
N ALA A 39 1.21 8.76 -5.31
CA ALA A 39 1.05 9.99 -4.54
C ALA A 39 2.22 10.21 -3.56
N GLN A 40 2.37 11.47 -3.13
CA GLN A 40 3.41 11.85 -2.19
C GLN A 40 3.11 11.40 -0.76
N LEU A 41 1.83 11.38 -0.36
CA LEU A 41 1.41 10.99 0.97
C LEU A 41 0.42 9.83 0.90
N HIS A 42 0.44 8.97 1.92
CA HIS A 42 -0.54 7.88 2.05
C HIS A 42 -1.97 8.39 2.24
N VAL A 43 -2.15 9.58 2.82
CA VAL A 43 -3.48 10.18 3.03
C VAL A 43 -4.17 10.52 1.71
N ASP A 44 -3.42 10.97 0.70
CA ASP A 44 -3.99 11.29 -0.62
C ASP A 44 -4.52 10.02 -1.31
N LEU A 45 -3.81 8.89 -1.13
CA LEU A 45 -4.21 7.59 -1.65
C LEU A 45 -5.38 6.98 -0.87
N GLU A 46 -5.42 7.19 0.45
CA GLU A 46 -6.55 6.80 1.29
C GLU A 46 -7.81 7.54 0.85
N GLU A 47 -7.73 8.87 0.68
CA GLU A 47 -8.84 9.71 0.22
C GLU A 47 -9.36 9.25 -1.15
N LEU A 48 -8.46 8.99 -2.11
CA LEU A 48 -8.85 8.47 -3.42
C LEU A 48 -9.65 7.15 -3.33
N LEU A 49 -9.23 6.21 -2.48
CA LEU A 49 -9.96 4.95 -2.29
C LEU A 49 -11.31 5.16 -1.61
N LEU A 50 -11.38 6.09 -0.64
CA LEU A 50 -12.64 6.45 0.01
C LEU A 50 -13.64 7.06 -0.99
N GLU A 51 -13.19 7.93 -1.88
CA GLU A 51 -14.01 8.50 -2.96
C GLU A 51 -14.55 7.41 -3.90
N GLU A 52 -13.75 6.38 -4.18
CA GLU A 52 -14.13 5.21 -4.98
C GLU A 52 -15.00 4.20 -4.21
N GLY A 53 -15.40 4.52 -2.97
CA GLY A 53 -16.35 3.74 -2.16
C GLY A 53 -15.72 2.69 -1.24
N SER A 54 -14.40 2.72 -1.06
CA SER A 54 -13.74 1.90 -0.05
C SER A 54 -14.10 2.36 1.35
N LYS A 55 -13.99 1.46 2.33
CA LYS A 55 -14.24 1.79 3.73
C LYS A 55 -12.92 2.03 4.43
N GLN A 56 -12.82 3.12 5.17
CA GLN A 56 -11.58 3.48 5.88
C GLN A 56 -10.99 2.31 6.67
N LYS A 57 -11.82 1.56 7.40
CA LYS A 57 -11.41 0.39 8.21
C LYS A 57 -10.67 -0.71 7.43
N ASP A 58 -10.87 -0.78 6.12
CA ASP A 58 -10.29 -1.80 5.24
C ASP A 58 -9.06 -1.26 4.48
N LEU A 59 -8.69 0.02 4.67
CA LEU A 59 -7.56 0.68 4.03
C LEU A 59 -6.30 0.67 4.89
N TRP A 60 -5.18 0.25 4.30
CA TRP A 60 -3.89 0.16 4.98
C TRP A 60 -2.75 0.72 4.13
N GLY A 61 -1.92 1.58 4.72
CA GLY A 61 -0.79 2.20 4.06
C GLY A 61 0.48 1.35 4.17
N ILE A 62 1.21 1.24 3.06
CA ILE A 62 2.48 0.52 2.96
C ILE A 62 3.49 1.31 2.10
N ASN A 63 4.77 1.00 2.25
CA ASN A 63 5.81 1.41 1.31
C ASN A 63 6.27 0.17 0.54
N LEU A 64 6.44 0.32 -0.77
CA LEU A 64 7.00 -0.69 -1.66
C LEU A 64 8.41 -0.27 -2.04
N TYR A 65 9.37 -1.21 -1.99
CA TYR A 65 10.75 -1.00 -2.42
C TYR A 65 11.02 -1.81 -3.70
N PRO A 66 10.79 -1.25 -4.90
CA PRO A 66 10.80 -2.03 -6.14
C PRO A 66 12.16 -2.69 -6.45
N ASP A 67 13.26 -2.16 -5.92
CA ASP A 67 14.58 -2.77 -6.04
C ASP A 67 14.79 -4.00 -5.15
N LEU A 68 13.95 -4.17 -4.12
CA LEU A 68 13.94 -5.31 -3.22
C LEU A 68 12.83 -6.31 -3.58
N PHE A 69 12.22 -6.18 -4.76
CA PHE A 69 11.17 -7.08 -5.23
C PHE A 69 11.62 -8.55 -5.19
N GLY A 70 10.76 -9.41 -4.64
CA GLY A 70 11.05 -10.83 -4.42
C GLY A 70 11.76 -11.15 -3.09
N THR A 71 12.00 -10.15 -2.24
CA THR A 71 12.50 -10.33 -0.86
C THR A 71 11.45 -9.93 0.17
N ASP A 72 11.65 -10.32 1.43
CA ASP A 72 10.78 -9.94 2.54
C ASP A 72 10.76 -8.42 2.80
N ASN A 73 11.78 -7.70 2.32
CA ASN A 73 11.91 -6.25 2.45
C ASN A 73 11.20 -5.48 1.32
N PHE A 74 10.53 -6.18 0.39
CA PHE A 74 9.77 -5.53 -0.68
C PHE A 74 8.64 -4.66 -0.12
N ILE A 75 8.00 -5.11 0.96
CA ILE A 75 6.83 -4.46 1.58
C ILE A 75 7.20 -4.01 2.99
N GLU A 76 7.07 -2.72 3.24
CA GLU A 76 7.17 -2.15 4.58
C GLU A 76 5.81 -1.59 5.01
N PHE A 77 5.37 -1.98 6.19
CA PHE A 77 4.05 -1.64 6.71
C PHE A 77 4.02 -0.31 7.47
N ASP A 78 4.95 0.61 7.21
CA ASP A 78 5.08 1.87 7.94
C ASP A 78 4.28 3.01 7.27
N SER A 79 3.17 3.40 7.88
CA SER A 79 2.37 4.55 7.43
C SER A 79 1.66 5.27 8.57
N MET A 80 1.53 6.59 8.45
CA MET A 80 0.78 7.40 9.43
C MET A 80 -0.72 7.08 9.44
N ILE A 81 -1.30 6.68 8.31
CA ILE A 81 -2.74 6.37 8.23
C ILE A 81 -3.09 5.08 9.01
N ASN A 82 -2.09 4.26 9.32
CA ASN A 82 -2.27 3.01 10.07
C ASN A 82 -2.49 3.25 11.58
N ILE A 83 -2.14 4.43 12.11
CA ILE A 83 -2.36 4.75 13.53
C ILE A 83 -3.86 4.91 13.77
N ARG A 84 -4.49 3.85 14.28
CA ARG A 84 -5.94 3.73 14.46
C ARG A 84 -6.26 3.00 15.77
N PRO A 85 -6.24 3.71 16.91
CA PRO A 85 -6.59 3.13 18.21
C PRO A 85 -7.97 2.47 18.25
N SER A 86 -8.92 2.99 17.48
CA SER A 86 -10.28 2.42 17.34
C SER A 86 -10.32 1.04 16.69
N HIS A 87 -9.28 0.65 15.95
CA HIS A 87 -9.12 -0.66 15.31
C HIS A 87 -8.06 -1.51 16.02
N ASN A 88 -7.72 -1.18 17.27
CA ASN A 88 -6.68 -1.84 18.05
C ASN A 88 -5.30 -1.82 17.36
N ASN A 89 -4.99 -0.75 16.61
CA ASN A 89 -3.71 -0.55 15.94
C ASN A 89 -3.11 0.78 16.38
N ASN A 90 -2.19 0.76 17.35
CA ASN A 90 -1.68 2.00 17.97
C ASN A 90 -0.37 2.49 17.35
N SER A 91 0.19 1.74 16.40
CA SER A 91 1.44 2.07 15.71
C SER A 91 1.20 2.42 14.24
N ARG A 92 2.28 2.85 13.58
CA ARG A 92 2.31 3.05 12.12
C ARG A 92 2.40 1.72 11.36
N ASN A 93 2.72 0.65 12.06
CA ASN A 93 2.74 -0.70 11.52
C ASN A 93 1.30 -1.23 11.41
N VAL A 94 1.11 -2.32 10.69
CA VAL A 94 -0.12 -3.14 10.75
C VAL A 94 0.10 -4.18 11.84
N GLU A 95 -0.48 -4.09 13.02
CA GLU A 95 -0.19 -4.99 14.16
C GLU A 95 -0.81 -6.38 13.97
N ASP A 96 -1.96 -6.45 13.30
CA ASP A 96 -2.66 -7.69 13.03
C ASP A 96 -1.97 -8.54 11.94
N GLU A 97 -1.64 -9.78 12.29
CA GLU A 97 -0.92 -10.68 11.38
C GLU A 97 -1.77 -11.16 10.20
N GLU A 98 -3.08 -11.34 10.39
CA GLU A 98 -3.97 -11.77 9.30
C GLU A 98 -4.08 -10.67 8.24
N THR A 99 -4.22 -9.43 8.67
CA THR A 99 -4.23 -8.24 7.81
C THR A 99 -2.93 -8.11 7.03
N ARG A 100 -1.76 -8.30 7.68
CA ARG A 100 -0.47 -8.32 6.95
C ARG A 100 -0.45 -9.39 5.86
N LYS A 101 -0.88 -10.62 6.17
CA LYS A 101 -0.90 -11.72 5.20
C LYS A 101 -1.82 -11.41 4.02
N GLN A 102 -2.97 -10.78 4.27
CA GLN A 102 -3.88 -10.33 3.22
C GLN A 102 -3.21 -9.28 2.32
N ILE A 103 -2.59 -8.26 2.91
CA ILE A 103 -1.87 -7.21 2.16
C ILE A 103 -0.76 -7.81 1.29
N ILE A 104 0.07 -8.70 1.85
CA ILE A 104 1.13 -9.40 1.09
C ILE A 104 0.52 -10.15 -0.08
N THR A 105 -0.55 -10.90 0.15
CA THR A 105 -1.22 -11.69 -0.88
C THR A 105 -1.77 -10.80 -2.00
N ILE A 106 -2.37 -9.66 -1.67
CA ILE A 106 -2.91 -8.71 -2.65
C ILE A 106 -1.75 -8.12 -3.46
N ILE A 107 -0.72 -7.61 -2.80
CA ILE A 107 0.44 -6.99 -3.47
C ILE A 107 1.18 -7.99 -4.36
N SER A 108 1.37 -9.24 -3.92
CA SER A 108 2.01 -10.28 -4.74
C SER A 108 1.18 -10.65 -5.98
N LYS A 109 -0.15 -10.46 -5.97
CA LYS A 109 -1.00 -10.65 -7.15
C LYS A 109 -1.00 -9.42 -8.06
N SER A 110 -0.94 -8.23 -7.47
CA SER A 110 -0.98 -6.97 -8.20
C SER A 110 0.35 -6.67 -8.89
N VAL A 111 1.49 -6.93 -8.26
CA VAL A 111 2.81 -6.60 -8.84
C VAL A 111 3.34 -7.79 -9.64
N GLN A 112 3.53 -7.59 -10.94
CA GLN A 112 3.96 -8.62 -11.89
C GLN A 112 5.31 -8.26 -12.51
N GLN A 113 6.06 -9.26 -12.99
CA GLN A 113 7.31 -9.02 -13.73
C GLN A 113 7.04 -8.44 -15.12
#